data_AF-A0A139KWQ9-F1
#
_entry.id   AF-A0A139KWQ9-F1
#
_cell.length_a   1.000
_cell.length_b   1.000
_cell.length_c   1.000
_cell.angle_alpha   90.00
_cell.angle_beta   90.00
_cell.angle_gamma   90.00
#
_symmetry.space_group_name_H-M   'P 1'
#
loop_
_entity.id
_entity.type
_entity.pdbx_description
1 polymer ?
#
loop_
_entity_poly.entity_id
_entity_poly.type
_entity_poly.pdbx_seq_one_letter_code
_entity_poly.pdbx_strand_id
1 'polypeptide(L)'
;MSRLSDLYKAMETLRKEGLSLNEDLEKQVSDLEENIIKKEILPIVTETIAPALKQVQRELVLVVDYVPGIPISVHLSRKRNFTADITDAKEILPDPQVEHKEIGKTGPKGKISAATRLKITFANGNVIQESQASETFRKFVMEIGAERVRSLGLKQNKVPLISNTLDKKYKSSQKAVGNGWYLMTCSNTLTKKRDIERIANAFKVKIKVEII
;
A
#
# COMPACT_ATOMS: atom_id res chain seq x y z
N MET A 1 8.83 -19.79 19.14
CA MET A 1 9.08 -18.40 19.57
C MET A 1 8.38 -17.49 18.58
N SER A 2 7.69 -16.45 19.05
CA SER A 2 6.96 -15.53 18.16
C SER A 2 7.95 -14.58 17.49
N ARG A 3 7.75 -14.23 16.22
CA ARG A 3 8.58 -13.25 15.51
C ARG A 3 8.69 -11.92 16.26
N LEU A 4 7.63 -11.53 16.97
CA LEU A 4 7.61 -10.34 17.83
C LEU A 4 8.62 -10.45 18.98
N SER A 5 8.74 -11.63 19.58
CA SER A 5 9.70 -11.86 20.67
C SER A 5 11.15 -11.80 20.21
N ASP A 6 11.44 -12.26 18.98
CA ASP A 6 12.77 -12.18 18.40
C ASP A 6 13.13 -10.73 18.02
N LEU A 7 12.15 -9.96 17.54
CA LEU A 7 12.30 -8.51 17.28
C LEU A 7 12.69 -7.74 18.55
N TYR A 8 11.95 -7.96 19.66
CA TYR A 8 12.25 -7.28 20.92
C TYR A 8 13.60 -7.67 21.50
N LYS A 9 14.02 -8.94 21.39
CA LYS A 9 15.36 -9.37 21.80
C LYS A 9 16.46 -8.69 20.99
N ALA A 10 16.29 -8.58 19.68
CA ALA A 10 17.25 -7.89 18.82
C ALA A 10 17.38 -6.41 19.21
N MET A 11 16.25 -5.74 19.43
CA MET A 11 16.18 -4.35 19.91
C MET A 11 16.87 -4.15 21.26
N GLU A 12 16.60 -5.01 22.24
CA GLU A 12 17.27 -4.94 23.54
C GLU A 12 18.78 -5.14 23.42
N THR A 13 19.21 -6.03 22.53
CA THR A 13 20.64 -6.29 22.31
C THR A 13 21.32 -5.05 21.73
N LEU A 14 20.72 -4.43 20.72
CA LEU A 14 21.24 -3.18 20.14
C LEU A 14 21.35 -2.05 21.19
N ARG A 15 20.35 -1.93 22.07
CA ARG A 15 20.38 -0.95 23.17
C ARG A 15 21.47 -1.25 24.20
N LYS A 16 21.70 -2.52 24.54
CA LYS A 16 22.76 -2.94 25.49
C LYS A 16 24.17 -2.66 24.97
N GLU A 17 24.37 -2.80 23.66
CA GLU A 17 25.66 -2.52 23.00
C GLU A 17 25.90 -1.00 22.76
N GLY A 18 25.01 -0.12 23.23
CA GLY A 18 25.18 1.33 23.16
C GLY A 18 24.96 1.94 21.77
N LEU A 19 24.37 1.20 20.83
CA LEU A 19 24.02 1.70 19.51
C LEU A 19 22.75 2.55 19.59
N SER A 20 22.84 3.83 19.25
CA SER A 20 21.68 4.69 19.06
C SER A 20 20.96 4.31 17.76
N LEU A 21 19.68 3.95 17.86
CA LEU A 21 18.83 3.73 16.69
C LEU A 21 18.64 5.08 15.98
N ASN A 22 18.87 5.13 14.68
CA ASN A 22 18.55 6.31 13.86
C ASN A 22 17.04 6.35 13.56
N GLU A 23 16.49 7.54 13.28
CA GLU A 23 15.05 7.74 13.02
C GLU A 23 14.49 6.80 11.94
N ASP A 24 15.27 6.52 10.89
CA ASP A 24 14.87 5.60 9.82
C ASP A 24 14.72 4.15 10.30
N LEU A 25 15.61 3.67 11.18
CA LEU A 25 15.54 2.31 11.72
C LEU A 25 14.41 2.20 12.75
N GLU A 26 14.18 3.22 13.57
CA GLU A 26 13.05 3.24 14.49
C GLU A 26 11.72 3.12 13.74
N LYS A 27 11.59 3.85 12.62
CA LYS A 27 10.42 3.74 11.76
C LYS A 27 10.27 2.35 11.15
N GLN A 28 11.36 1.77 10.63
CA GLN A 28 11.33 0.42 10.07
C GLN A 28 10.95 -0.65 11.12
N VAL A 29 11.44 -0.51 12.35
CA VAL A 29 11.07 -1.41 13.45
C VAL A 29 9.59 -1.25 13.78
N SER A 30 9.10 -0.02 13.90
CA SER A 30 7.68 0.25 14.17
C SER A 30 6.79 -0.33 13.08
N ASP A 31 7.13 -0.12 11.80
CA ASP A 31 6.40 -0.68 10.67
C ASP A 31 6.41 -2.22 10.69
N LEU A 32 7.55 -2.82 11.06
CA LEU A 32 7.68 -4.28 11.15
C LEU A 32 6.87 -4.85 12.31
N GLU A 33 6.89 -4.20 13.47
CA GLU A 33 6.11 -4.55 14.65
C GLU A 33 4.61 -4.51 14.33
N GLU A 34 4.13 -3.41 13.73
CA GLU A 34 2.73 -3.26 13.30
C GLU A 34 2.33 -4.37 12.32
N ASN A 35 3.21 -4.69 11.35
CA ASN A 35 2.97 -5.76 10.39
C ASN A 35 2.85 -7.15 11.06
N ILE A 36 3.66 -7.43 12.07
CA ILE A 36 3.60 -8.69 12.82
C ILE A 36 2.29 -8.74 13.62
N ILE A 37 1.94 -7.67 14.33
CA ILE A 37 0.68 -7.57 15.09
C ILE A 37 -0.51 -7.81 14.16
N LYS A 38 -0.53 -7.15 13.01
CA LYS A 38 -1.62 -7.23 12.03
C LYS A 38 -1.79 -8.61 11.42
N LYS A 39 -0.69 -9.31 11.10
CA LYS A 39 -0.73 -10.60 10.38
C LYS A 39 -0.77 -11.81 11.28
N GLU A 40 -0.21 -11.71 12.47
CA GLU A 40 -0.06 -12.86 13.38
C GLU A 40 -1.01 -12.74 14.57
N ILE A 41 -1.12 -11.57 15.20
CA ILE A 41 -1.90 -11.41 16.44
C ILE A 41 -3.39 -11.19 16.16
N LEU A 42 -3.75 -10.24 15.29
CA LEU A 42 -5.17 -9.92 15.03
C LEU A 42 -6.00 -11.11 14.52
N PRO A 43 -5.49 -11.99 13.63
CA PRO A 43 -6.25 -13.17 13.21
C PRO A 43 -6.56 -14.12 14.37
N ILE A 44 -5.59 -14.37 15.25
CA ILE A 44 -5.76 -15.24 16.43
C ILE A 44 -6.85 -14.67 17.36
N VAL A 45 -6.82 -13.36 17.60
CA VAL A 45 -7.84 -12.66 18.39
C VAL A 45 -9.22 -12.80 17.75
N THR A 46 -9.30 -12.65 16.42
CA THR A 46 -10.55 -12.78 15.66
C THR A 46 -11.11 -14.20 15.75
N GLU A 47 -10.29 -15.22 15.53
CA GLU A 47 -10.70 -16.64 15.61
C GLU A 47 -11.18 -17.02 17.01
N THR A 48 -10.57 -16.44 18.05
CA THR A 48 -10.91 -16.72 19.45
C THR A 48 -12.22 -16.03 19.86
N ILE A 49 -12.42 -14.78 19.43
CA ILE A 49 -13.55 -13.95 19.90
C ILE A 49 -14.81 -14.14 19.04
N ALA A 50 -14.68 -14.40 17.73
CA ALA A 50 -15.84 -14.51 16.84
C ALA A 50 -16.88 -15.56 17.28
N PRO A 51 -16.51 -16.76 17.76
CA PRO A 51 -17.49 -17.73 18.26
C PRO A 51 -18.28 -17.23 19.47
N ALA A 52 -17.64 -16.49 20.37
CA ALA A 52 -18.27 -15.92 21.56
C ALA A 52 -19.28 -14.82 21.22
N LEU A 53 -19.03 -14.08 20.13
CA LEU A 53 -19.92 -13.01 19.67
C LEU A 53 -21.11 -13.51 18.83
N LYS A 54 -21.14 -14.78 18.41
CA LYS A 54 -22.19 -15.35 17.56
C LYS A 54 -23.60 -15.26 18.18
N GLN A 55 -23.70 -15.25 19.51
CA GLN A 55 -24.97 -15.13 20.22
C GLN A 55 -25.52 -13.69 20.23
N VAL A 56 -24.70 -12.70 19.85
CA VAL A 56 -25.10 -11.30 19.92
C VAL A 56 -25.85 -10.91 18.64
N GLN A 57 -27.13 -10.58 18.79
CA GLN A 57 -28.05 -10.26 17.68
C GLN A 57 -28.09 -8.76 17.33
N ARG A 58 -27.13 -7.98 17.78
CA ARG A 58 -27.05 -6.54 17.53
C ARG A 58 -25.63 -6.12 17.21
N GLU A 59 -25.51 -5.03 16.47
CA GLU A 59 -24.22 -4.43 16.16
C GLU A 59 -23.56 -3.86 17.41
N LEU A 60 -22.26 -4.08 17.56
CA LEU A 60 -21.45 -3.55 18.65
C LEU A 60 -20.00 -3.36 18.22
N VAL A 61 -19.32 -2.42 18.87
CA VAL A 61 -17.88 -2.19 18.72
C VAL A 61 -17.21 -2.55 20.04
N LEU A 62 -16.20 -3.41 19.98
CA LEU A 62 -15.36 -3.78 21.11
C LEU A 62 -14.01 -3.11 20.96
N VAL A 63 -13.64 -2.31 21.95
CA VAL A 63 -12.31 -1.71 22.05
C VAL A 63 -11.52 -2.54 23.05
N VAL A 64 -10.39 -3.06 22.62
CA VAL A 64 -9.46 -3.79 23.45
C VAL A 64 -8.31 -2.85 23.79
N ASP A 65 -8.17 -2.53 25.06
CA ASP A 65 -7.03 -1.79 25.58
C ASP A 65 -6.03 -2.78 26.18
N TYR A 66 -4.80 -2.72 25.68
CA TYR A 66 -3.71 -3.59 26.09
C TYR A 66 -2.49 -2.77 26.46
N VAL A 67 -2.11 -2.88 27.72
CA VAL A 67 -0.85 -2.37 28.26
C VAL A 67 -0.04 -3.55 28.76
N PRO A 68 1.21 -3.75 28.30
CA PRO A 68 2.05 -4.84 28.78
C PRO A 68 2.16 -4.86 30.31
N GLY A 69 1.92 -6.02 30.92
CA GLY A 69 1.95 -6.20 32.38
C GLY A 69 0.66 -5.87 33.12
N ILE A 70 -0.36 -5.35 32.44
CA ILE A 70 -1.69 -5.08 32.99
C ILE A 70 -2.69 -6.08 32.37
N PRO A 71 -3.72 -6.55 33.11
CA PRO A 71 -4.80 -7.33 32.52
C PRO A 71 -5.48 -6.58 31.36
N ILE A 72 -5.78 -7.32 30.29
CA ILE A 72 -6.47 -6.78 29.11
C ILE A 72 -7.82 -6.19 29.54
N SER A 73 -8.10 -4.95 29.10
CA SER A 73 -9.38 -4.29 29.35
C SER A 73 -10.22 -4.29 28.08
N VAL A 74 -11.49 -4.66 28.20
CA VAL A 74 -12.43 -4.74 27.08
C VAL A 74 -13.60 -3.80 27.33
N HIS A 75 -13.79 -2.83 26.44
CA HIS A 75 -14.85 -1.84 26.53
C HIS A 75 -15.89 -2.04 25.41
N LEU A 76 -17.17 -2.00 25.79
CA LEU A 76 -18.28 -2.05 24.85
C LEU A 76 -18.70 -0.63 24.47
N SER A 77 -18.63 -0.31 23.18
CA SER A 77 -19.12 0.97 22.66
C SER A 77 -20.38 0.82 21.82
N ARG A 78 -21.28 1.80 22.00
CA ARG A 78 -22.55 1.95 21.28
C ARG A 78 -22.45 2.86 20.04
N LYS A 79 -21.30 3.50 19.79
CA LYS A 79 -21.11 4.45 18.67
C LYS A 79 -20.01 3.96 17.73
N ARG A 80 -20.34 3.85 16.43
CA ARG A 80 -19.42 3.52 15.32
C ARG A 80 -18.33 4.59 15.08
N ASN A 81 -18.37 5.72 15.77
CA ASN A 81 -17.57 6.90 15.44
C ASN A 81 -16.47 7.16 16.49
N PHE A 82 -15.52 6.23 16.66
CA PHE A 82 -14.23 6.56 17.28
C PHE A 82 -13.14 6.90 16.26
N THR A 83 -13.46 6.86 14.97
CA THR A 83 -12.59 7.36 13.89
C THR A 83 -12.29 8.86 13.99
N ALA A 84 -12.94 9.59 14.91
CA ALA A 84 -12.65 11.00 15.16
C ALA A 84 -11.51 11.22 16.18
N ASP A 85 -11.27 10.28 17.10
CA ASP A 85 -10.30 10.46 18.21
C ASP A 85 -9.05 9.57 18.10
N ILE A 86 -8.99 8.67 17.10
CA ILE A 86 -7.77 7.94 16.75
C ILE A 86 -7.28 8.50 15.41
N THR A 87 -6.45 9.54 15.47
CA THR A 87 -5.92 10.23 14.29
C THR A 87 -5.11 9.34 13.34
N ASP A 88 -4.75 8.12 13.76
CA ASP A 88 -3.92 7.18 12.99
C ASP A 88 -4.58 5.83 12.60
N ALA A 89 -5.82 5.55 13.00
CA ALA A 89 -6.48 4.30 12.59
C ALA A 89 -7.12 4.44 11.21
N LYS A 90 -6.34 4.27 10.14
CA LYS A 90 -6.87 4.07 8.79
C LYS A 90 -7.34 2.62 8.65
N GLU A 91 -8.64 2.39 8.77
CA GLU A 91 -9.25 1.14 8.30
C GLU A 91 -9.08 1.06 6.78
N ILE A 92 -8.10 0.29 6.32
CA ILE A 92 -7.87 0.06 4.89
C ILE A 92 -8.83 -1.05 4.44
N LEU A 93 -10.03 -0.64 4.02
CA LEU A 93 -10.97 -1.53 3.34
C LEU A 93 -10.36 -1.98 1.99
N PRO A 94 -10.50 -3.26 1.60
CA PRO A 94 -10.06 -3.72 0.29
C PRO A 94 -10.81 -2.96 -0.82
N ASP A 95 -10.09 -2.59 -1.88
CA ASP A 95 -10.68 -1.94 -3.03
C ASP A 95 -11.76 -2.83 -3.65
N PRO A 96 -12.93 -2.27 -4.01
CA PRO A 96 -13.98 -3.04 -4.66
C PRO A 96 -13.49 -3.56 -6.02
N GLN A 97 -13.78 -4.82 -6.31
CA GLN A 97 -13.52 -5.40 -7.62
C GLN A 97 -14.40 -4.72 -8.66
N VAL A 98 -13.82 -4.37 -9.81
CA VAL A 98 -14.57 -3.76 -10.92
C VAL A 98 -15.13 -4.87 -11.80
N GLU A 99 -16.42 -4.84 -12.07
CA GLU A 99 -17.03 -5.71 -13.08
C GLU A 99 -16.60 -5.29 -14.49
N HIS A 100 -15.97 -6.21 -15.21
CA HIS A 100 -15.55 -6.01 -16.58
C HIS A 100 -16.49 -6.74 -17.51
N LYS A 101 -17.21 -6.02 -18.37
CA LYS A 101 -17.95 -6.66 -19.47
C LYS A 101 -16.95 -7.26 -20.46
N GLU A 102 -17.14 -8.53 -20.80
CA GLU A 102 -16.40 -9.17 -21.88
C GLU A 102 -16.98 -8.69 -23.21
N ILE A 103 -16.26 -7.77 -23.86
CA ILE A 103 -16.51 -7.45 -25.26
C ILE A 103 -15.74 -8.51 -26.05
N GLY A 104 -16.44 -9.25 -26.92
CA GLY A 104 -15.84 -10.25 -27.80
C GLY A 104 -14.67 -9.69 -28.63
N LYS A 105 -13.90 -10.56 -29.29
CA LYS A 105 -12.71 -10.16 -30.06
C LYS A 105 -13.05 -9.06 -31.07
N THR A 106 -12.68 -7.81 -30.78
CA THR A 106 -12.78 -6.68 -31.70
C THR A 106 -11.65 -6.73 -32.71
N GLY A 107 -11.96 -7.17 -33.93
CA GLY A 107 -11.19 -6.96 -35.16
C GLY A 107 -9.72 -7.39 -35.16
N PRO A 108 -9.05 -7.32 -36.32
CA PRO A 108 -7.60 -7.49 -36.38
C PRO A 108 -6.90 -6.36 -35.61
N LYS A 109 -5.94 -6.72 -34.75
CA LYS A 109 -5.08 -5.73 -34.08
C LYS A 109 -4.30 -4.98 -35.15
N GLY A 110 -4.43 -3.65 -35.20
CA GLY A 110 -3.64 -2.80 -36.10
C GLY A 110 -2.13 -2.93 -35.87
N LYS A 111 -1.32 -2.30 -36.73
CA LYS A 111 0.14 -2.29 -36.62
C LYS A 111 0.56 -1.84 -35.21
N ILE A 112 1.26 -2.70 -34.48
CA ILE A 112 1.81 -2.39 -33.16
C ILE A 112 2.99 -1.45 -33.39
N SER A 113 2.95 -0.26 -32.79
CA SER A 113 4.08 0.69 -32.83
C SER A 113 5.31 0.10 -32.15
N ALA A 114 6.51 0.54 -32.57
CA ALA A 114 7.75 0.14 -31.91
C ALA A 114 7.70 0.39 -30.39
N ALA A 115 8.35 -0.49 -29.63
CA ALA A 115 8.41 -0.36 -28.17
C ALA A 115 9.18 0.90 -27.80
N THR A 116 8.52 1.79 -27.07
CA THR A 116 9.10 3.04 -26.55
C THR A 116 9.41 2.90 -25.06
N ARG A 117 10.44 3.60 -24.60
CA ARG A 117 10.89 3.63 -23.20
C ARG A 117 10.65 5.00 -22.58
N LEU A 118 10.84 5.08 -21.26
CA LEU A 118 10.74 6.32 -20.50
C LEU A 118 12.05 6.60 -19.77
N LYS A 119 12.45 7.86 -19.82
CA LYS A 119 13.52 8.43 -18.99
C LYS A 119 12.93 9.55 -18.14
N ILE A 120 13.15 9.47 -16.83
CA ILE A 120 12.73 10.49 -15.87
C ILE A 120 14.00 11.07 -15.26
N THR A 121 14.17 12.38 -15.35
CA THR A 121 15.28 13.11 -14.73
C THR A 121 14.72 14.01 -13.63
N PHE A 122 15.17 13.82 -12.40
CA PHE A 122 14.79 14.64 -11.26
C PHE A 122 15.68 15.88 -11.17
N ALA A 123 15.18 16.95 -10.55
CA ALA A 123 15.96 18.17 -10.35
C ALA A 123 17.21 17.99 -9.47
N ASN A 124 17.25 16.95 -8.64
CA ASN A 124 18.43 16.58 -7.84
C ASN A 124 19.51 15.84 -8.66
N GLY A 125 19.29 15.62 -9.97
CA GLY A 125 20.21 14.90 -10.84
C GLY A 125 19.95 13.40 -10.95
N ASN A 126 19.06 12.82 -10.12
CA ASN A 126 18.73 11.41 -10.22
C ASN A 126 18.00 11.10 -11.53
N VAL A 127 18.36 9.99 -12.16
CA VAL A 127 17.75 9.53 -13.41
C VAL A 127 17.18 8.13 -13.23
N ILE A 128 15.89 7.96 -13.56
CA ILE A 128 15.24 6.66 -13.61
C ILE A 128 14.99 6.31 -15.08
N GLN A 129 15.63 5.24 -15.55
CA GLN A 129 15.49 4.76 -16.93
C GLN A 129 15.63 3.24 -16.96
N GLU A 130 14.53 2.54 -17.19
CA GLU A 130 14.48 1.09 -17.30
C GLU A 130 14.29 0.61 -18.74
N SER A 131 14.53 -0.69 -18.96
CA SER A 131 14.29 -1.34 -20.25
C SER A 131 12.83 -1.30 -20.69
N GLN A 132 11.90 -1.24 -19.72
CA GLN A 132 10.46 -1.21 -19.92
C GLN A 132 9.87 0.07 -19.30
N ALA A 133 9.04 0.80 -20.06
CA ALA A 133 8.34 1.99 -19.56
C ALA A 133 7.49 1.71 -18.29
N SER A 134 6.98 0.48 -18.14
CA SER A 134 6.24 0.06 -16.94
C SER A 134 7.13 -0.06 -15.71
N GLU A 135 8.38 -0.48 -15.85
CA GLU A 135 9.34 -0.52 -14.73
C GLU A 135 9.84 0.87 -14.38
N THR A 136 10.12 1.74 -15.36
CA THR A 136 10.45 3.15 -15.09
C THR A 136 9.33 3.80 -14.26
N PHE A 137 8.07 3.58 -14.65
CA PHE A 137 6.93 4.13 -13.91
C PHE A 137 6.80 3.54 -12.51
N ARG A 138 7.02 2.23 -12.36
CA ARG A 138 7.02 1.55 -11.06
C ARG A 138 8.07 2.14 -10.12
N LYS A 139 9.32 2.29 -10.57
CA LYS A 139 10.40 2.87 -9.76
C LYS A 139 10.10 4.31 -9.36
N PHE A 140 9.55 5.11 -10.27
CA PHE A 140 9.09 6.47 -9.94
C PHE A 140 8.04 6.48 -8.82
N VAL A 141 7.04 5.60 -8.88
CA VAL A 141 6.02 5.48 -7.82
C VAL A 141 6.63 5.01 -6.50
N MET A 142 7.62 4.12 -6.53
CA MET A 142 8.33 3.68 -5.32
C MET A 142 9.12 4.84 -4.68
N GLU A 143 9.77 5.69 -5.48
CA GLU A 143 10.50 6.87 -5.01
C GLU A 143 9.56 7.92 -4.38
N ILE A 144 8.40 8.16 -4.98
CA ILE A 144 7.42 9.13 -4.47
C ILE A 144 6.66 8.59 -3.25
N GLY A 145 6.42 7.28 -3.22
CA GLY A 145 5.63 6.57 -2.21
C GLY A 145 4.23 6.20 -2.74
N ALA A 146 3.90 4.90 -2.72
CA ALA A 146 2.64 4.38 -3.25
C ALA A 146 1.40 4.96 -2.56
N GLU A 147 1.45 5.14 -1.24
CA GLU A 147 0.35 5.70 -0.45
C GLU A 147 0.05 7.17 -0.78
N ARG A 148 1.12 7.95 -1.02
CA ARG A 148 0.98 9.34 -1.48
C ARG A 148 0.32 9.35 -2.85
N VAL A 149 0.80 8.56 -3.79
CA VAL A 149 0.18 8.47 -5.12
C VAL A 149 -1.28 8.00 -5.04
N ARG A 150 -1.61 7.09 -4.11
CA ARG A 150 -2.99 6.66 -3.84
C ARG A 150 -3.89 7.81 -3.39
N SER A 151 -3.39 8.74 -2.57
CA SER A 151 -4.20 9.86 -2.05
C SER A 151 -4.67 10.82 -3.15
N LEU A 152 -4.06 10.79 -4.33
CA LEU A 152 -4.49 11.57 -5.49
C LEU A 152 -5.79 11.05 -6.14
N GLY A 153 -6.23 9.84 -5.78
CA GLY A 153 -7.48 9.26 -6.29
C GLY A 153 -7.47 8.97 -7.80
N LEU A 154 -6.28 8.83 -8.41
CA LEU A 154 -6.15 8.53 -9.84
C LEU A 154 -6.71 7.13 -10.17
N LYS A 155 -7.37 7.01 -11.33
CA LYS A 155 -7.99 5.76 -11.79
C LYS A 155 -7.69 5.49 -13.25
N GLN A 156 -7.53 4.21 -13.60
CA GLN A 156 -7.42 3.71 -14.96
C GLN A 156 -8.41 2.58 -15.17
N ASN A 157 -9.22 2.64 -16.23
CA ASN A 157 -10.28 1.66 -16.50
C ASN A 157 -11.19 1.42 -15.28
N LYS A 158 -11.52 2.50 -14.54
CA LYS A 158 -12.28 2.50 -13.28
C LYS A 158 -11.60 1.82 -12.08
N VAL A 159 -10.45 1.19 -12.28
CA VAL A 159 -9.61 0.65 -11.19
C VAL A 159 -8.68 1.76 -10.68
N PRO A 160 -8.48 1.90 -9.37
CA PRO A 160 -7.46 2.81 -8.84
C PRO A 160 -6.08 2.56 -9.43
N LEU A 161 -5.33 3.63 -9.70
CA LEU A 161 -3.98 3.56 -10.26
C LEU A 161 -3.03 2.81 -9.31
N ILE A 162 -3.14 3.12 -8.01
CA ILE A 162 -2.55 2.35 -6.92
C ILE A 162 -3.70 1.62 -6.22
N SER A 163 -3.66 0.30 -6.14
CA SER A 163 -4.70 -0.50 -5.48
C SER A 163 -4.11 -1.37 -4.37
N ASN A 164 -4.91 -1.66 -3.35
CA ASN A 164 -4.55 -2.62 -2.28
C ASN A 164 -5.02 -4.05 -2.59
N THR A 165 -5.77 -4.24 -3.67
CA THR A 165 -6.17 -5.55 -4.20
C THR A 165 -5.79 -5.71 -5.67
N LEU A 166 -5.53 -6.94 -6.09
CA LEU A 166 -5.36 -7.30 -7.50
C LEU A 166 -6.73 -7.40 -8.19
N ASP A 167 -6.88 -6.74 -9.33
CA ASP A 167 -8.06 -6.83 -10.19
C ASP A 167 -8.01 -8.12 -11.01
N LYS A 168 -9.14 -8.82 -11.10
CA LYS A 168 -9.22 -10.12 -11.80
C LYS A 168 -8.76 -10.05 -13.27
N LYS A 169 -9.07 -8.96 -13.98
CA LYS A 169 -8.73 -8.78 -15.41
C LYS A 169 -7.32 -8.25 -15.60
N TYR A 170 -6.89 -7.33 -14.74
CA TYR A 170 -5.62 -6.63 -14.89
C TYR A 170 -4.49 -7.15 -14.01
N LYS A 171 -4.67 -8.27 -13.28
CA LYS A 171 -3.66 -8.88 -12.41
C LYS A 171 -2.27 -8.98 -13.05
N SER A 172 -2.18 -9.37 -14.33
CA SER A 172 -0.91 -9.48 -15.06
C SER A 172 -0.24 -8.14 -15.38
N SER A 173 -1.01 -7.06 -15.35
CA SER A 173 -0.58 -5.69 -15.62
C SER A 173 -0.48 -4.84 -14.35
N GLN A 174 -0.70 -5.43 -13.17
CA GLN A 174 -0.52 -4.78 -11.88
C GLN A 174 0.82 -5.21 -11.27
N LYS A 175 1.68 -4.25 -10.98
CA LYS A 175 3.02 -4.49 -10.44
C LYS A 175 3.09 -4.08 -8.97
N ALA A 176 3.69 -4.92 -8.13
CA ALA A 176 3.85 -4.60 -6.70
C ALA A 176 4.79 -3.41 -6.50
N VAL A 177 4.38 -2.46 -5.67
CA VAL A 177 5.15 -1.25 -5.30
C VAL A 177 5.51 -1.18 -3.82
N GLY A 178 5.32 -2.28 -3.08
CA GLY A 178 5.61 -2.40 -1.64
C GLY A 178 4.37 -2.26 -0.76
N ASN A 179 4.46 -2.70 0.50
CA ASN A 179 3.43 -2.54 1.54
C ASN A 179 2.01 -3.01 1.13
N GLY A 180 1.91 -4.05 0.29
CA GLY A 180 0.62 -4.57 -0.18
C GLY A 180 -0.05 -3.72 -1.27
N TRP A 181 0.64 -2.71 -1.80
CA TRP A 181 0.15 -1.87 -2.89
C TRP A 181 0.60 -2.36 -4.26
N TYR A 182 -0.28 -2.15 -5.25
CA TYR A 182 -0.08 -2.54 -6.64
C TYR A 182 -0.31 -1.34 -7.57
N LEU A 183 0.61 -1.12 -8.49
CA LEU A 183 0.51 -0.11 -9.55
C LEU A 183 -0.07 -0.71 -10.83
N MET A 184 -1.10 -0.07 -11.38
CA MET A 184 -1.63 -0.38 -12.70
C MET A 184 -0.67 0.07 -13.81
N THR A 185 -0.29 -0.84 -14.72
CA THR A 185 0.67 -0.56 -15.80
C THR A 185 0.18 -0.92 -17.21
N CYS A 186 -1.11 -1.22 -17.38
CA CYS A 186 -1.70 -1.63 -18.66
C CYS A 186 -1.81 -0.53 -19.73
N SER A 187 -1.52 0.73 -19.38
CA SER A 187 -1.59 1.88 -20.29
C SER A 187 -0.44 1.91 -21.31
N ASN A 188 -0.51 2.76 -22.34
CA ASN A 188 0.62 2.96 -23.25
C ASN A 188 1.67 3.92 -22.67
N THR A 189 2.84 4.02 -23.31
CA THR A 189 3.97 4.86 -22.84
C THR A 189 3.61 6.34 -22.71
N LEU A 190 2.79 6.87 -23.63
CA LEU A 190 2.36 8.27 -23.61
C LEU A 190 1.45 8.55 -22.40
N THR A 191 0.50 7.65 -22.11
CA THR A 191 -0.36 7.76 -20.94
C THR A 191 0.46 7.65 -19.65
N LYS A 192 1.41 6.72 -19.57
CA LYS A 192 2.33 6.63 -18.42
C LYS A 192 3.08 7.94 -18.18
N LYS A 193 3.61 8.57 -19.24
CA LYS A 193 4.25 9.89 -19.14
C LYS A 193 3.30 10.93 -18.54
N ARG A 194 2.06 11.02 -19.01
CA ARG A 194 1.06 11.96 -18.48
C ARG A 194 0.74 11.69 -17.00
N ASP A 195 0.61 10.42 -16.62
CA ASP A 195 0.36 10.05 -15.23
C ASP A 195 1.54 10.45 -14.32
N ILE A 196 2.78 10.21 -14.76
CA ILE A 196 4.00 10.63 -14.06
C ILE A 196 4.04 12.15 -13.88
N GLU A 197 3.82 12.91 -14.95
CA GLU A 197 3.79 14.38 -14.91
C GLU A 197 2.68 14.90 -13.99
N ARG A 198 1.50 14.28 -14.03
CA ARG A 198 0.38 14.64 -13.15
C ARG A 198 0.70 14.38 -11.68
N ILE A 199 1.30 13.24 -11.36
CA ILE A 199 1.75 12.91 -10.00
C ILE A 199 2.81 13.90 -9.53
N ALA A 200 3.81 14.17 -10.37
CA ALA A 200 4.89 15.09 -10.04
C ALA A 200 4.37 16.52 -9.78
N ASN A 201 3.46 17.01 -10.62
CA ASN A 201 2.82 18.31 -10.44
C ASN A 201 2.01 18.37 -9.14
N ALA A 202 1.26 17.32 -8.80
CA ALA A 202 0.47 17.28 -7.58
C ALA A 202 1.33 17.36 -6.31
N PHE A 203 2.52 16.75 -6.34
CA PHE A 203 3.48 16.79 -5.23
C PHE A 203 4.55 17.88 -5.36
N LYS A 204 4.41 18.78 -6.35
CA LYS A 204 5.39 19.84 -6.66
C LYS A 204 6.82 19.31 -6.85
N VAL A 205 6.97 18.09 -7.35
CA VAL A 205 8.26 17.46 -7.65
C VAL A 205 8.70 17.90 -9.04
N LYS A 206 9.86 18.55 -9.12
CA LYS A 206 10.44 19.00 -10.39
C LYS A 206 11.11 17.82 -11.10
N ILE A 207 10.52 17.37 -12.20
CA ILE A 207 11.05 16.30 -13.06
C ILE A 207 10.96 16.68 -14.54
N LYS A 208 11.80 16.05 -15.35
CA LYS A 208 11.72 16.03 -16.81
C LYS A 208 11.44 14.60 -17.28
N VAL A 209 10.37 14.41 -18.05
CA VAL A 209 9.97 13.08 -18.57
C VAL A 209 10.09 13.04 -20.08
N GLU A 210 10.91 12.12 -20.58
CA GLU A 210 11.21 11.94 -22.00
C GLU A 210 10.80 10.54 -22.47
N ILE A 211 10.21 10.46 -23.67
CA ILE A 211 9.95 9.20 -24.36
C ILE A 211 11.12 8.97 -25.30
N ILE A 212 11.77 7.80 -25.19
CA ILE A 212 12.97 7.43 -25.94
C ILE A 212 12.83 6.05 -26.59
#